data_AF-A0A2H0DNR0-F1
#
_entry.id   AF-A0A2H0DNR0-F1
#
_cell.length_a   1.000
_cell.length_b   1.000
_cell.length_c   1.000
_cell.angle_alpha   90.00
_cell.angle_beta   90.00
_cell.angle_gamma   90.00
#
_symmetry.space_group_name_H-M   'P 1'
#
loop_
_entity.id
_entity.type
_entity.pdbx_description
1 polymer ?
#
loop_
_entity_poly.entity_id
_entity_poly.type
_entity_poly.pdbx_seq_one_letter_code
_entity_poly.pdbx_strand_id
1 'polypeptide(L)'
;MGGRRVKCPDCGVANMQGADVCDGCGHDMSTVSHLPRGLGKRILEGTIKDLKPRDAIIVGSQDSVPSVIRLMREKKSGCVLVVDGGKVRGILTERDLLSGVAGVVS
;
A
#
# COMPACT_ATOMS: atom_id res chain seq x y z
N MET A 1 36.77 -24.88 -12.38
CA MET A 1 36.17 -23.54 -12.44
C MET A 1 34.99 -23.49 -11.47
N GLY A 2 35.13 -22.83 -10.33
CA GLY A 2 34.02 -22.64 -9.38
C GLY A 2 34.01 -21.18 -8.94
N GLY A 3 33.15 -20.38 -9.56
CA GLY A 3 33.01 -18.95 -9.23
C GLY A 3 32.54 -18.74 -7.78
N ARG A 4 32.86 -17.59 -7.19
CA ARG A 4 32.33 -17.21 -5.87
C ARG A 4 30.80 -17.12 -5.94
N ARG A 5 30.11 -17.56 -4.88
CA ARG A 5 28.64 -17.49 -4.79
C ARG A 5 28.21 -16.44 -3.77
N VAL A 6 27.08 -15.81 -4.03
CA VAL A 6 26.43 -14.85 -3.13
C VAL A 6 25.00 -15.30 -2.85
N LYS A 7 24.54 -15.17 -1.60
CA LYS A 7 23.15 -15.46 -1.25
C LYS A 7 22.27 -14.30 -1.68
N CYS A 8 21.18 -14.61 -2.38
CA CYS A 8 20.14 -13.63 -2.69
C CYS A 8 19.59 -13.04 -1.39
N PRO A 9 19.48 -11.71 -1.25
CA PRO A 9 18.90 -11.09 -0.07
C PRO A 9 17.44 -11.50 0.11
N ASP A 10 16.68 -11.70 -0.98
CA ASP A 10 15.24 -11.94 -0.89
C ASP A 10 14.85 -13.38 -0.57
N CYS A 11 15.39 -14.37 -1.29
CA CYS A 11 15.02 -15.78 -1.11
C CYS A 11 16.11 -16.63 -0.45
N GLY A 12 17.33 -16.11 -0.26
CA GLY A 12 18.44 -16.82 0.35
C GLY A 12 19.15 -17.85 -0.53
N VAL A 13 18.66 -18.09 -1.75
CA VAL A 13 19.28 -18.99 -2.75
C VAL A 13 20.68 -18.50 -3.11
N ALA A 14 21.62 -19.42 -3.29
CA ALA A 14 23.00 -19.09 -3.67
C ALA A 14 23.11 -18.94 -5.20
N ASN A 15 23.50 -17.76 -5.65
CA ASN A 15 23.69 -17.42 -7.06
C ASN A 15 25.17 -17.20 -7.36
N MET A 16 25.56 -17.20 -8.63
CA MET A 16 26.93 -16.86 -9.04
C MET A 16 27.18 -15.36 -8.86
N GLN A 17 28.37 -14.99 -8.40
CA GLN A 17 28.77 -13.58 -8.31
C GLN A 17 28.76 -12.96 -9.72
N GLY A 18 27.98 -11.89 -9.90
CA GLY A 18 27.79 -11.23 -11.20
C GLY A 18 26.51 -11.61 -11.93
N ALA A 19 25.63 -12.43 -11.33
CA ALA A 19 24.28 -12.63 -11.85
C ALA A 19 23.48 -11.32 -11.79
N ASP A 20 22.78 -10.98 -12.88
CA ASP A 20 21.88 -9.82 -12.94
C ASP A 20 20.54 -10.11 -12.26
N VAL A 21 20.12 -11.38 -12.22
CA VAL A 21 18.88 -11.83 -11.58
C VAL A 21 19.11 -13.08 -10.75
N CYS A 22 18.27 -13.31 -9.74
CA CYS A 22 18.31 -14.52 -8.92
C CYS A 22 17.58 -15.70 -9.59
N ASP A 23 18.24 -16.85 -9.67
CA ASP A 23 17.70 -18.10 -10.25
C ASP A 23 16.48 -18.66 -9.50
N GLY A 24 16.29 -18.28 -8.23
CA GLY A 24 15.21 -18.80 -7.38
C GLY A 24 13.96 -17.93 -7.31
N CYS A 25 14.10 -16.61 -7.43
CA CYS A 25 12.97 -15.69 -7.26
C CYS A 25 12.94 -14.51 -8.24
N GLY A 26 13.86 -14.45 -9.20
CA GLY A 26 13.93 -13.36 -10.19
C GLY A 26 14.32 -11.99 -9.63
N HIS A 27 14.75 -11.90 -8.36
CA HIS A 27 15.22 -10.65 -7.76
C HIS A 27 16.40 -10.09 -8.56
N ASP A 28 16.35 -8.80 -8.89
CA ASP A 28 17.43 -8.08 -9.55
C ASP A 28 18.63 -7.99 -8.61
N MET A 29 19.71 -8.69 -8.97
CA MET A 29 20.93 -8.79 -8.19
C MET A 29 21.97 -7.72 -8.61
N SER A 30 21.60 -6.78 -9.49
CA SER A 30 22.41 -5.63 -9.85
C SER A 30 22.46 -4.61 -8.71
N THR A 31 23.45 -3.73 -8.73
CA THR A 31 23.88 -2.88 -7.60
C THR A 31 22.87 -1.83 -7.12
N VAL A 32 21.64 -1.80 -7.62
CA VAL A 32 20.74 -0.63 -7.46
C VAL A 32 19.51 -0.89 -6.59
N SER A 33 19.18 -2.13 -6.19
CA SER A 33 17.95 -2.39 -5.42
C SER A 33 18.20 -2.82 -3.97
N HIS A 34 18.53 -1.85 -3.10
CA HIS A 34 18.55 -2.05 -1.64
C HIS A 34 17.13 -2.12 -1.04
N LEU A 35 16.27 -2.97 -1.60
CA LEU A 35 14.99 -3.28 -0.98
C LEU A 35 15.23 -4.17 0.25
N PRO A 36 14.48 -3.96 1.35
CA PRO A 36 14.45 -4.91 2.45
C PRO A 36 14.17 -6.32 1.94
N ARG A 37 14.89 -7.30 2.48
CA ARG A 37 14.80 -8.71 2.07
C ARG A 37 13.35 -9.19 1.92
N GLY A 38 13.01 -9.67 0.73
CA GLY A 38 11.72 -10.25 0.40
C GLY A 38 10.61 -9.24 0.19
N LEU A 39 10.88 -7.93 0.24
CA LEU A 39 9.86 -6.91 -0.04
C LEU A 39 9.39 -6.97 -1.49
N GLY A 40 10.29 -7.16 -2.46
CA GLY A 40 9.93 -7.29 -3.88
C GLY A 40 8.97 -8.46 -4.10
N LYS A 41 9.30 -9.63 -3.57
CA LYS A 41 8.43 -10.82 -3.59
C LYS A 41 7.07 -10.56 -2.93
N ARG A 42 7.06 -9.93 -1.75
CA ARG A 42 5.81 -9.61 -1.02
C ARG A 42 4.92 -8.59 -1.73
N ILE A 43 5.49 -7.68 -2.51
CA ILE A 43 4.74 -6.71 -3.32
C ILE A 43 4.18 -7.35 -4.59
N LEU A 44 4.99 -8.16 -5.29
CA LEU A 44 4.63 -8.74 -6.59
C LEU A 44 3.71 -9.95 -6.47
N GLU A 45 3.95 -10.82 -5.48
CA GLU A 45 3.24 -12.09 -5.31
C GLU A 45 2.30 -12.10 -4.10
N GLY A 46 2.44 -11.14 -3.19
CA GLY A 46 1.59 -11.03 -2.01
C GLY A 46 0.20 -10.49 -2.35
N THR A 47 -0.77 -10.82 -1.49
CA THR A 47 -2.13 -10.29 -1.57
C THR A 47 -2.25 -9.01 -0.73
N ILE A 48 -3.25 -8.17 -1.03
CA ILE A 48 -3.57 -7.01 -0.18
C ILE A 48 -3.85 -7.43 1.27
N LYS A 49 -4.37 -8.64 1.49
CA LYS A 49 -4.63 -9.17 2.84
C LYS A 49 -3.35 -9.37 3.65
N ASP A 50 -2.23 -9.67 3.00
CA ASP A 50 -0.93 -9.85 3.65
C ASP A 50 -0.35 -8.54 4.20
N LEU A 51 -0.88 -7.39 3.74
CA LEU A 51 -0.57 -6.07 4.28
C LEU A 51 -1.30 -5.77 5.59
N LYS A 52 -2.25 -6.63 6.00
CA LYS A 52 -3.10 -6.46 7.18
C LYS A 52 -3.69 -5.04 7.24
N PRO A 53 -4.40 -4.60 6.18
CA PRO A 53 -4.97 -3.26 6.14
C PRO A 53 -5.92 -3.07 7.32
N ARG A 54 -5.99 -1.83 7.84
CA ARG A 54 -6.97 -1.47 8.86
C ARG A 54 -8.37 -1.51 8.24
N ASP A 55 -9.36 -1.80 9.07
CA ASP A 55 -10.75 -1.69 8.66
C ASP A 55 -11.06 -0.25 8.23
N ALA A 56 -11.73 -0.14 7.09
CA ALA A 56 -12.16 1.13 6.59
C ALA A 56 -13.23 1.74 7.50
N ILE A 57 -13.16 3.05 7.69
CA ILE A 57 -14.26 3.80 8.30
C ILE A 57 -15.34 3.96 7.25
N ILE A 58 -16.54 3.50 7.57
CA ILE A 58 -17.71 3.55 6.69
C ILE A 58 -18.65 4.64 7.19
N VAL A 59 -19.11 5.49 6.29
CA VAL A 59 -20.10 6.55 6.54
C VAL A 59 -21.24 6.45 5.53
N GLY A 60 -22.43 6.92 5.90
CA GLY A 60 -23.57 7.02 5.02
C GLY A 60 -23.45 8.22 4.06
N SER A 61 -24.09 8.14 2.89
CA SER A 61 -24.11 9.27 1.94
C SER A 61 -24.85 10.50 2.46
N GLN A 62 -25.64 10.35 3.52
CA GLN A 62 -26.40 11.43 4.17
C GLN A 62 -25.74 11.94 5.46
N ASP A 63 -24.58 11.38 5.84
CA ASP A 63 -23.84 11.85 7.02
C ASP A 63 -23.29 13.25 6.78
N SER A 64 -23.44 14.12 7.77
CA SER A 64 -22.94 15.50 7.67
C SER A 64 -21.42 15.54 7.54
N VAL A 65 -20.89 16.46 6.73
CA VAL A 65 -19.44 16.67 6.62
C VAL A 65 -18.77 16.89 8.00
N PRO A 66 -19.32 17.70 8.92
CA PRO A 66 -18.72 17.87 10.25
C PRO A 66 -18.64 16.58 11.08
N SER A 67 -19.67 15.73 11.05
CA SER A 67 -19.63 14.43 11.76
C SER A 67 -18.59 13.50 11.17
N VAL A 68 -18.46 13.47 9.84
CA VAL A 68 -17.44 12.68 9.15
C VAL A 68 -16.04 13.16 9.49
N ILE A 69 -15.78 14.48 9.49
CA ILE A 69 -14.51 15.08 9.90
C ILE A 69 -14.15 14.69 11.34
N ARG A 70 -15.12 14.78 12.25
CA ARG A 70 -14.92 14.40 13.64
C ARG A 70 -14.51 12.93 13.76
N LEU A 71 -15.20 12.04 13.04
CA LEU A 71 -14.89 10.61 13.00
C LEU A 71 -13.50 10.33 12.43
N MET A 72 -13.12 10.99 11.33
CA MET A 72 -11.78 10.91 10.74
C MET A 72 -10.70 11.28 11.76
N ARG A 73 -10.91 12.36 12.51
CA ARG A 73 -9.98 12.83 13.56
C ARG A 73 -9.89 11.84 14.72
N GLU A 74 -11.03 11.36 15.23
CA GLU A 74 -11.07 10.40 16.35
C GLU A 74 -10.40 9.07 16.00
N LYS A 75 -10.56 8.60 14.76
CA LYS A 75 -9.99 7.34 14.27
C LYS A 75 -8.60 7.49 13.65
N LYS A 76 -8.05 8.72 13.58
CA LYS A 76 -6.77 9.04 12.95
C LYS A 76 -6.67 8.49 11.52
N SER A 77 -7.72 8.71 10.72
CA SER A 77 -7.79 8.30 9.32
C SER A 77 -7.95 9.51 8.41
N GLY A 78 -7.14 9.58 7.35
CA GLY A 78 -7.21 10.65 6.34
C GLY A 78 -8.28 10.43 5.26
N CYS A 79 -9.04 9.34 5.32
CA CYS A 79 -10.17 9.09 4.43
C CYS A 79 -11.26 8.20 5.06
N VAL A 80 -12.45 8.26 4.48
CA VAL A 80 -13.58 7.38 4.77
C VAL A 80 -14.20 6.83 3.48
N LEU A 81 -14.85 5.68 3.59
CA LEU A 81 -15.65 5.06 2.53
C LEU A 81 -17.12 5.47 2.69
N VAL A 82 -17.69 6.04 1.63
CA VAL A 82 -19.12 6.38 1.58
C VAL A 82 -19.88 5.19 1.04
N VAL A 83 -20.80 4.64 1.84
CA VAL A 83 -21.60 3.47 1.50
C VAL A 83 -23.09 3.82 1.57
N ASP A 84 -23.85 3.39 0.57
CA ASP A 84 -25.29 3.54 0.53
C ASP A 84 -25.93 2.31 -0.14
N GLY A 85 -27.01 1.78 0.43
CA GLY A 85 -27.67 0.57 -0.04
C GLY A 85 -26.75 -0.67 -0.09
N GLY A 86 -25.78 -0.76 0.82
CA GLY A 86 -24.79 -1.85 0.85
C GLY A 86 -23.73 -1.79 -0.25
N LYS A 87 -23.67 -0.70 -1.03
CA LYS A 87 -22.69 -0.49 -2.09
C LYS A 87 -21.80 0.70 -1.79
N VAL A 88 -20.52 0.58 -2.15
CA VAL A 88 -19.59 1.71 -2.12
C VAL A 88 -20.01 2.73 -3.18
N ARG A 89 -20.18 3.98 -2.75
CA ARG A 89 -20.51 5.11 -3.62
C ARG A 89 -19.30 5.99 -3.92
N GLY A 90 -18.35 6.07 -2.98
CA GLY A 90 -17.17 6.89 -3.15
C GLY A 90 -16.26 6.89 -1.93
N ILE A 91 -15.27 7.75 -1.97
CA ILE A 91 -14.28 7.97 -0.93
C ILE A 91 -14.23 9.48 -0.67
N LEU A 92 -14.22 9.88 0.60
CA LEU A 92 -13.95 11.25 1.01
C LEU A 92 -12.60 11.30 1.71
N THR A 93 -11.73 12.20 1.29
CA THR A 93 -10.37 12.39 1.81
C THR A 93 -10.18 13.77 2.42
N GLU A 94 -9.13 13.95 3.20
CA GLU A 94 -8.74 15.28 3.71
C GLU A 94 -8.52 16.31 2.59
N ARG A 95 -8.03 15.87 1.42
CA ARG A 95 -7.82 16.75 0.26
C ARG A 95 -9.15 17.29 -0.29
N ASP A 96 -10.21 16.50 -0.27
CA ASP A 96 -11.54 16.93 -0.76
C ASP A 96 -12.11 18.04 0.14
N LEU A 97 -11.83 17.99 1.44
CA LEU A 97 -12.20 19.02 2.40
C LEU A 97 -11.43 20.33 2.17
N LEU A 98 -10.14 20.23 1.84
CA LEU A 98 -9.28 21.38 1.59
C LEU A 98 -9.51 22.03 0.22
N SER A 99 -9.89 21.23 -0.79
CA SER A 99 -10.10 21.70 -2.17
C SER A 99 -11.49 22.29 -2.41
N GLY A 100 -12.29 22.48 -1.36
CA GLY A 100 -13.56 23.20 -1.45
C GLY A 100 -14.72 22.37 -1.98
N VAL A 101 -14.61 21.04 -2.04
CA VAL A 101 -15.74 20.14 -2.37
C VAL A 101 -16.85 20.21 -1.29
N ALA A 102 -16.53 20.78 -0.12
CA ALA A 102 -17.49 21.20 0.90
C ALA A 102 -18.30 22.47 0.53
N GLY A 103 -18.12 23.05 -0.66
CA GLY A 103 -18.96 24.13 -1.17
C GLY A 103 -18.72 25.47 -0.48
N VAL A 104 -17.51 26.01 -0.58
CA VAL A 104 -17.23 27.46 -0.61
C VAL A 104 -15.78 27.64 -1.05
N VAL A 105 -15.57 27.99 -2.31
CA VAL A 105 -14.42 28.79 -2.70
C VAL A 105 -14.89 29.77 -3.76
N SER A 106 -14.62 31.04 -3.46
CA SER A 106 -15.03 32.27 -4.15
C SER A 106 -14.74 32.32 -5.64
#